data_AF-A0A660XWB5-F1
#
_entry.id   AF-A0A660XWB5-F1
#
_cell.length_a   1.000
_cell.length_b   1.000
_cell.length_c   1.000
_cell.angle_alpha   90.00
_cell.angle_beta   90.00
_cell.angle_gamma   90.00
#
_symmetry.space_group_name_H-M   'P 1'
#
loop_
_entity.id
_entity.type
_entity.pdbx_description
1 polymer ?
#
loop_
_entity_poly.entity_id
_entity_poly.type
_entity_poly.pdbx_seq_one_letter_code
_entity_poly.pdbx_strand_id
1 'polypeptide(L)'
;MLSRERFLHIWASVRKKHLFPELPVPEIVDGDGRVAIEMKTKEIRITRGFCERMAERLPEEEVVEALLDHATAHYTYCPWDFSTYLKLYAQAKKVLKDPKMARKAVGYFTDVVADTYCMQRGDTRLPSLYRHMDRGDVEEALACLYQESWGVDLGALGHRDVVRRLSRIPYLDREKWEENVKRFARALKPLLEEAEDEENPMGEHGPSDFSQEDIGQGLR
;
A
#
# COMPACT_ATOMS: atom_id res chain seq x y z
N MET A 1 1.13 -4.73 -23.44
CA MET A 1 0.24 -5.69 -22.76
C MET A 1 0.94 -7.02 -22.62
N LEU A 2 1.23 -7.40 -21.37
CA LEU A 2 1.89 -8.64 -21.01
C LEU A 2 1.12 -9.87 -21.50
N SER A 3 1.86 -10.85 -22.04
CA SER A 3 1.27 -12.16 -22.33
C SER A 3 0.91 -12.88 -21.02
N ARG A 4 -0.10 -13.74 -21.05
CA ARG A 4 -0.49 -14.55 -19.89
C ARG A 4 0.67 -15.39 -19.35
N GLU A 5 1.50 -15.94 -20.23
CA GLU A 5 2.69 -16.70 -19.84
C GLU A 5 3.68 -15.84 -19.06
N ARG A 6 3.97 -14.63 -19.56
CA ARG A 6 4.89 -13.71 -18.89
C ARG A 6 4.36 -13.26 -17.54
N PHE A 7 3.06 -12.96 -17.45
CA PHE A 7 2.39 -12.63 -16.19
C PHE A 7 2.52 -13.76 -15.16
N LEU A 8 2.24 -15.01 -15.56
CA LEU A 8 2.37 -16.17 -14.67
C LEU A 8 3.81 -16.39 -14.21
N HIS A 9 4.80 -16.08 -15.06
CA HIS A 9 6.20 -16.14 -14.68
C HIS A 9 6.56 -15.10 -13.60
N ILE A 10 6.11 -13.85 -13.77
CA ILE A 10 6.27 -12.79 -12.75
C ILE A 10 5.60 -13.22 -11.46
N TRP A 11 4.36 -13.70 -11.53
CA TRP A 11 3.63 -14.16 -10.34
C TRP A 11 4.34 -15.30 -9.60
N ALA A 12 4.89 -16.28 -10.32
CA ALA A 12 5.66 -17.36 -9.72
C ALA A 12 6.93 -16.85 -9.01
N SER A 13 7.60 -15.85 -9.61
CA SER A 13 8.75 -15.18 -9.00
C SER A 13 8.36 -14.45 -7.70
N VAL A 14 7.32 -13.61 -7.74
CA VAL A 14 6.82 -12.87 -6.58
C VAL A 14 6.41 -13.83 -5.46
N ARG A 15 5.62 -14.87 -5.77
CA ARG A 15 5.27 -15.89 -4.77
C ARG A 15 6.50 -16.48 -4.10
N LYS A 16 7.53 -16.84 -4.88
CA LYS A 16 8.78 -17.38 -4.32
C LYS A 16 9.45 -16.37 -3.38
N LYS A 17 9.53 -15.08 -3.77
CA LYS A 17 10.06 -14.03 -2.89
C LYS A 17 9.29 -13.97 -1.58
N HIS A 18 7.96 -14.05 -1.63
CA HIS A 18 7.08 -13.99 -0.47
C HIS A 18 6.85 -15.33 0.25
N LEU A 19 7.72 -16.32 0.03
CA LEU A 19 7.68 -17.65 0.68
C LEU A 19 6.43 -18.49 0.35
N PHE A 20 5.97 -18.40 -0.88
CA PHE A 20 4.89 -19.19 -1.48
C PHE A 20 3.55 -19.11 -0.73
N PRO A 21 2.98 -17.91 -0.53
CA PRO A 21 1.69 -17.80 0.13
C PRO A 21 0.60 -18.52 -0.68
N GLU A 22 -0.41 -19.02 0.02
CA GLU A 22 -1.60 -19.66 -0.54
C GLU A 22 -2.59 -18.59 -1.02
N LEU A 23 -2.24 -17.93 -2.12
CA LEU A 23 -3.07 -16.92 -2.77
C LEU A 23 -3.55 -17.43 -4.14
N PRO A 24 -4.78 -17.07 -4.56
CA PRO A 24 -5.23 -17.30 -5.92
C PRO A 24 -4.32 -16.57 -6.91
N VAL A 25 -4.36 -16.99 -8.18
CA VAL A 25 -3.64 -16.28 -9.25
C VAL A 25 -4.28 -14.90 -9.43
N PRO A 26 -3.51 -13.80 -9.35
CA PRO A 26 -4.04 -12.45 -9.56
C PRO A 26 -4.59 -12.27 -10.97
N GLU A 27 -5.52 -11.32 -11.13
CA GLU A 27 -6.15 -11.02 -12.42
C GLU A 27 -5.81 -9.60 -12.87
N ILE A 28 -5.65 -9.40 -14.18
CA ILE A 28 -5.61 -8.05 -14.77
C ILE A 28 -7.02 -7.74 -15.26
N VAL A 29 -7.63 -6.70 -14.70
CA VAL A 29 -8.99 -6.27 -15.02
C VAL A 29 -8.97 -4.97 -15.81
N ASP A 30 -9.98 -4.78 -16.67
CA ASP A 30 -10.12 -3.54 -17.41
C ASP A 30 -10.57 -2.41 -16.48
N GLY A 31 -9.97 -1.24 -16.64
CA GLY A 31 -10.24 -0.04 -15.86
C GLY A 31 -9.22 1.04 -16.19
N ASP A 32 -9.63 2.29 -16.05
CA ASP A 32 -8.93 3.50 -16.47
C ASP A 32 -8.58 4.43 -15.29
N GLY A 33 -8.97 4.05 -14.07
CA GLY A 33 -8.74 4.81 -12.83
C GLY A 33 -7.28 4.91 -12.38
N ARG A 34 -7.02 5.78 -11.40
CA ARG A 34 -5.70 5.95 -10.76
C ARG A 34 -5.33 4.81 -9.81
N VAL A 35 -6.34 4.07 -9.33
CA VAL A 35 -6.17 2.89 -8.47
C VAL A 35 -5.54 1.75 -9.27
N ALA A 36 -4.36 1.32 -8.84
CA ALA A 36 -3.55 0.29 -9.46
C ALA A 36 -4.00 -1.12 -9.05
N ILE A 37 -4.42 -1.30 -7.80
CA ILE A 37 -4.72 -2.59 -7.20
C ILE A 37 -6.04 -2.52 -6.43
N GLU A 38 -6.87 -3.53 -6.65
CA GLU A 38 -7.97 -3.86 -5.75
C GLU A 38 -7.68 -5.18 -5.06
N MET A 39 -7.86 -5.20 -3.74
CA MET A 39 -7.66 -6.38 -2.91
C MET A 39 -8.95 -6.72 -2.20
N LYS A 40 -9.57 -7.85 -2.55
CA LYS A 40 -10.84 -8.27 -1.96
C LYS A 40 -10.86 -9.76 -1.75
N THR A 41 -11.16 -10.20 -0.52
CA THR A 41 -11.33 -11.62 -0.19
C THR A 41 -10.16 -12.50 -0.67
N LYS A 42 -8.92 -12.03 -0.52
CA LYS A 42 -7.69 -12.67 -1.02
C LYS A 42 -7.43 -12.64 -2.52
N GLU A 43 -8.33 -12.05 -3.29
CA GLU A 43 -8.12 -11.82 -4.71
C GLU A 43 -7.38 -10.51 -4.91
N ILE A 44 -6.32 -10.57 -5.71
CA ILE A 44 -5.56 -9.41 -6.17
C ILE A 44 -6.01 -9.13 -7.60
N ARG A 45 -6.49 -7.91 -7.85
CA ARG A 45 -6.85 -7.43 -9.19
C ARG A 45 -6.00 -6.22 -9.51
N ILE A 46 -5.35 -6.25 -10.68
CA ILE A 46 -4.51 -5.15 -11.17
C ILE A 46 -5.24 -4.44 -12.30
N THR A 47 -5.34 -3.12 -12.21
CA THR A 47 -6.01 -2.29 -13.21
C THR A 47 -5.15 -2.17 -14.47
N ARG A 48 -5.68 -2.57 -15.62
CA ARG A 48 -4.98 -2.53 -16.92
C ARG A 48 -4.54 -1.12 -17.29
N GLY A 49 -5.43 -0.13 -17.20
CA GLY A 49 -5.14 1.24 -17.62
C GLY A 49 -4.04 1.90 -16.77
N PHE A 50 -3.92 1.51 -15.49
CA PHE A 50 -2.78 1.93 -14.66
C PHE A 50 -1.47 1.36 -15.21
N CYS A 51 -1.43 0.06 -15.50
CA CYS A 51 -0.24 -0.59 -16.06
C CYS A 51 0.17 0.02 -17.40
N GLU A 52 -0.79 0.30 -18.27
CA GLU A 52 -0.55 0.89 -19.60
C GLU A 52 0.04 2.30 -19.50
N ARG A 53 -0.49 3.16 -18.62
CA ARG A 53 0.07 4.50 -18.39
C ARG A 53 1.48 4.43 -17.80
N MET A 54 1.71 3.55 -16.82
CA MET A 54 3.03 3.38 -16.24
C MET A 54 4.04 2.78 -17.24
N ALA A 55 3.55 1.96 -18.19
CA ALA A 55 4.37 1.35 -19.23
C ALA A 55 4.99 2.37 -20.21
N GLU A 56 4.48 3.61 -20.24
CA GLU A 56 5.09 4.72 -20.99
C GLU A 56 6.45 5.15 -20.40
N ARG A 57 6.69 4.87 -19.12
CA ARG A 57 7.86 5.34 -18.36
C ARG A 57 8.71 4.20 -17.78
N LEU A 58 8.13 3.03 -17.57
CA LEU A 58 8.77 1.87 -16.93
C LEU A 58 8.42 0.59 -17.69
N PRO A 59 9.29 -0.44 -17.77
CA PRO A 59 8.89 -1.72 -18.35
C PRO A 59 7.64 -2.29 -17.66
N GLU A 60 6.65 -2.71 -18.44
CA GLU A 60 5.36 -3.24 -17.94
C GLU A 60 5.56 -4.38 -16.92
N GLU A 61 6.61 -5.18 -17.10
CA GLU A 61 7.00 -6.24 -16.17
C GLU A 61 7.39 -5.73 -14.79
N GLU A 62 8.15 -4.64 -14.71
CA GLU A 62 8.57 -4.05 -13.44
C GLU A 62 7.38 -3.40 -12.72
N VAL A 63 6.43 -2.84 -13.49
CA VAL A 63 5.17 -2.32 -12.94
C VAL A 63 4.39 -3.45 -12.28
N VAL A 64 4.12 -4.52 -13.02
CA VAL A 64 3.34 -5.66 -12.50
C VAL A 64 4.06 -6.34 -11.34
N GLU A 65 5.39 -6.51 -11.42
CA GLU A 65 6.18 -7.08 -10.32
C GLU A 65 6.09 -6.22 -9.04
N ALA A 66 6.22 -4.89 -9.15
CA ALA A 66 6.09 -3.98 -8.00
C ALA A 66 4.70 -4.04 -7.36
N LEU A 67 3.64 -4.00 -8.19
CA LEU A 67 2.26 -4.08 -7.71
C LEU A 67 1.99 -5.41 -7.00
N LEU A 68 2.47 -6.53 -7.57
CA LEU A 68 2.33 -7.84 -6.96
C LEU A 68 3.13 -7.97 -5.66
N ASP A 69 4.33 -7.39 -5.57
CA ASP A 69 5.10 -7.35 -4.32
C ASP A 69 4.32 -6.64 -3.21
N HIS A 70 3.81 -5.44 -3.49
CA HIS A 70 2.99 -4.66 -2.57
C HIS A 70 1.76 -5.45 -2.10
N ALA A 71 0.94 -5.93 -3.04
CA ALA A 71 -0.28 -6.65 -2.71
C ALA A 71 0.02 -7.94 -1.92
N THR A 72 1.08 -8.68 -2.29
CA THR A 72 1.47 -9.90 -1.58
C THR A 72 1.98 -9.63 -0.17
N ALA A 73 2.66 -8.50 0.05
CA ALA A 73 3.10 -8.08 1.38
C ALA A 73 1.92 -7.78 2.32
N HIS A 74 0.79 -7.33 1.79
CA HIS A 74 -0.41 -7.17 2.62
C HIS A 74 -0.92 -8.52 3.18
N TYR A 75 -0.81 -9.60 2.40
CA TYR A 75 -1.17 -10.95 2.86
C TYR A 75 -0.13 -11.59 3.78
N THR A 76 1.15 -11.34 3.52
CA THR A 76 2.23 -12.04 4.23
C THR A 76 2.77 -11.28 5.44
N TYR A 77 2.55 -9.96 5.48
CA TYR A 77 3.10 -9.10 6.52
C TYR A 77 2.09 -8.12 7.17
N CYS A 78 1.12 -7.52 6.46
CA CYS A 78 0.32 -6.41 7.02
C CYS A 78 -1.11 -6.19 6.45
N PRO A 79 -2.10 -5.93 7.31
CA PRO A 79 -2.82 -6.91 8.08
C PRO A 79 -3.75 -7.78 7.21
N TRP A 80 -3.82 -9.06 7.54
CA TRP A 80 -4.79 -10.00 6.96
C TRP A 80 -5.90 -10.43 7.94
N ASP A 81 -5.95 -9.86 9.15
CA ASP A 81 -7.04 -10.14 10.08
C ASP A 81 -7.84 -8.87 10.41
N PHE A 82 -9.17 -9.04 10.43
CA PHE A 82 -10.11 -7.95 10.64
C PHE A 82 -9.96 -7.30 12.03
N SER A 83 -9.54 -8.06 13.03
CA SER A 83 -9.33 -7.54 14.40
C SER A 83 -8.19 -6.52 14.43
N THR A 84 -7.07 -6.81 13.78
CA THR A 84 -5.96 -5.87 13.64
C THR A 84 -6.39 -4.63 12.90
N TYR A 85 -7.09 -4.76 11.75
CA TYR A 85 -7.62 -3.61 11.03
C TYR A 85 -8.50 -2.72 11.93
N LEU A 86 -9.44 -3.32 12.69
CA LEU A 86 -10.31 -2.58 13.60
C LEU A 86 -9.53 -1.84 14.69
N LYS A 87 -8.49 -2.45 15.25
CA LYS A 87 -7.62 -1.80 16.26
C LYS A 87 -6.92 -0.59 15.65
N LEU A 88 -6.31 -0.73 14.47
CA LEU A 88 -5.64 0.37 13.80
C LEU A 88 -6.61 1.51 13.46
N TYR A 89 -7.76 1.17 12.88
CA TYR A 89 -8.83 2.11 12.58
C TYR A 89 -9.33 2.84 13.82
N ALA A 90 -9.56 2.14 14.93
CA ALA A 90 -9.99 2.75 16.17
C ALA A 90 -8.96 3.78 16.69
N GLN A 91 -7.66 3.48 16.59
CA GLN A 91 -6.60 4.41 17.02
C GLN A 91 -6.49 5.62 16.08
N ALA A 92 -6.55 5.42 14.77
CA ALA A 92 -6.56 6.52 13.79
C ALA A 92 -7.78 7.43 13.99
N LYS A 93 -8.97 6.85 14.17
CA LYS A 93 -10.23 7.60 14.41
C LYS A 93 -10.20 8.43 15.68
N LYS A 94 -9.50 7.99 16.74
CA LYS A 94 -9.31 8.81 17.95
C LYS A 94 -8.61 10.14 17.66
N VAL A 95 -7.74 10.20 16.65
CA VAL A 95 -6.99 11.39 16.25
C VAL A 95 -7.76 12.22 15.24
N LEU A 96 -8.23 11.58 14.17
CA LEU A 96 -8.79 12.26 13.00
C LEU A 96 -10.25 12.65 13.19
N LYS A 97 -10.99 11.93 14.03
CA LYS A 97 -12.44 12.09 14.32
C LYS A 97 -13.34 11.80 13.12
N ASP A 98 -12.91 12.11 11.90
CA ASP A 98 -13.60 11.75 10.67
C ASP A 98 -13.37 10.27 10.28
N PRO A 99 -14.43 9.48 10.02
CA PRO A 99 -14.30 8.08 9.60
C PRO A 99 -13.63 7.87 8.23
N LYS A 100 -13.83 8.75 7.25
CA LYS A 100 -13.24 8.60 5.89
C LYS A 100 -11.73 8.83 5.97
N MET A 101 -11.30 9.92 6.60
CA MET A 101 -9.88 10.20 6.86
C MET A 101 -9.22 9.10 7.68
N ALA A 102 -9.92 8.54 8.68
CA ALA A 102 -9.38 7.45 9.49
C ALA A 102 -9.11 6.18 8.65
N ARG A 103 -9.99 5.84 7.71
CA ARG A 103 -9.75 4.73 6.77
C ARG A 103 -8.57 5.02 5.85
N LYS A 104 -8.55 6.20 5.22
CA LYS A 104 -7.41 6.64 4.38
C LYS A 104 -6.08 6.56 5.14
N ALA A 105 -6.02 7.09 6.35
CA ALA A 105 -4.81 7.05 7.17
C ALA A 105 -4.37 5.63 7.54
N VAL A 106 -5.31 4.70 7.78
CA VAL A 106 -4.97 3.28 8.00
C VAL A 106 -4.43 2.67 6.71
N GLY A 107 -5.07 2.91 5.57
CA GLY A 107 -4.62 2.40 4.27
C GLY A 107 -3.18 2.81 3.97
N TYR A 108 -2.90 4.12 3.99
CA TYR A 108 -1.54 4.62 3.80
C TYR A 108 -0.55 4.10 4.85
N PHE A 109 -0.97 3.95 6.11
CA PHE A 109 -0.11 3.37 7.13
C PHE A 109 0.27 1.92 6.80
N THR A 110 -0.71 1.10 6.39
CA THR A 110 -0.48 -0.29 6.04
C THR A 110 0.33 -0.44 4.76
N ASP A 111 0.14 0.44 3.78
CA ASP A 111 0.96 0.49 2.57
C ASP A 111 2.43 0.76 2.92
N VAL A 112 2.69 1.78 3.75
CA VAL A 112 4.06 2.07 4.23
C VAL A 112 4.68 0.88 4.93
N VAL A 113 3.91 0.15 5.74
CA VAL A 113 4.38 -1.07 6.40
C VAL A 113 4.70 -2.17 5.38
N ALA A 114 3.81 -2.42 4.42
CA ALA A 114 3.97 -3.44 3.38
C ALA A 114 5.18 -3.14 2.48
N ASP A 115 5.30 -1.91 2.01
CA ASP A 115 6.39 -1.49 1.11
C ASP A 115 7.73 -1.46 1.82
N THR A 116 7.77 -0.98 3.08
CA THR A 116 8.99 -1.00 3.89
C THR A 116 9.44 -2.44 4.17
N TYR A 117 8.51 -3.37 4.35
CA TYR A 117 8.83 -4.79 4.48
C TYR A 117 9.43 -5.36 3.18
N CYS A 118 8.82 -5.07 2.02
CA CYS A 118 9.39 -5.45 0.72
C CYS A 118 10.80 -4.90 0.53
N MET A 119 11.02 -3.63 0.87
CA MET A 119 12.30 -2.97 0.77
C MET A 119 13.37 -3.55 1.71
N GLN A 120 13.02 -3.92 2.95
CA GLN A 120 13.95 -4.56 3.88
C GLN A 120 14.46 -5.91 3.35
N ARG A 121 13.64 -6.62 2.55
CA ARG A 121 14.04 -7.89 1.92
C ARG A 121 14.96 -7.71 0.71
N GLY A 122 15.02 -6.51 0.13
CA GLY A 122 16.01 -6.11 -0.88
C GLY A 122 15.74 -6.58 -2.32
N ASP A 123 14.58 -7.17 -2.61
CA ASP A 123 14.25 -7.71 -3.94
C ASP A 123 12.85 -7.23 -4.38
N THR A 124 12.72 -5.93 -4.65
CA THR A 124 11.45 -5.33 -5.10
C THR A 124 11.64 -4.19 -6.10
N ARG A 125 10.63 -3.99 -6.95
CA ARG A 125 10.57 -2.92 -7.96
C ARG A 125 9.83 -1.66 -7.49
N LEU A 126 9.38 -1.63 -6.24
CA LEU A 126 8.65 -0.50 -5.67
C LEU A 126 9.35 0.87 -5.83
N PRO A 127 10.68 1.02 -5.65
CA PRO A 127 11.33 2.32 -5.87
C PRO A 127 11.17 2.82 -7.31
N SER A 128 11.29 1.92 -8.29
CA SER A 128 11.09 2.26 -9.70
C SER A 128 9.65 2.70 -9.97
N LEU A 129 8.67 2.00 -9.37
CA LEU A 129 7.26 2.33 -9.49
C LEU A 129 6.97 3.72 -8.88
N TYR A 130 7.28 3.91 -7.60
CA TYR A 130 7.01 5.17 -6.88
C TYR A 130 7.70 6.39 -7.49
N ARG A 131 8.88 6.22 -8.10
CA ARG A 131 9.56 7.32 -8.80
C ARG A 131 8.74 7.89 -9.96
N HIS A 132 7.93 7.07 -10.63
CA HIS A 132 7.24 7.46 -11.87
C HIS A 132 5.72 7.62 -11.70
N MET A 133 5.16 7.18 -10.57
CA MET A 133 3.76 7.38 -10.23
C MET A 133 3.45 8.87 -10.14
N ASP A 134 2.26 9.25 -10.64
CA ASP A 134 1.71 10.58 -10.41
C ASP A 134 1.33 10.71 -8.91
N ARG A 135 1.56 11.88 -8.32
CA ARG A 135 1.44 12.10 -6.88
C ARG A 135 0.53 13.27 -6.57
N GLY A 136 -0.42 13.07 -5.67
CA GLY A 136 -1.05 14.14 -4.91
C GLY A 136 -0.18 14.57 -3.73
N ASP A 137 -0.70 15.43 -2.87
CA ASP A 137 0.07 15.96 -1.72
C ASP A 137 0.39 14.85 -0.71
N VAL A 138 -0.53 13.89 -0.53
CA VAL A 138 -0.29 12.75 0.37
C VAL A 138 0.77 11.83 -0.21
N GLU A 139 0.64 11.43 -1.48
CA GLU A 139 1.61 10.55 -2.14
C GLU A 139 3.01 11.19 -2.24
N GLU A 140 3.11 12.51 -2.42
CA GLU A 140 4.39 13.22 -2.41
C GLU A 140 5.06 13.17 -1.04
N ALA A 141 4.29 13.34 0.04
CA ALA A 141 4.80 13.17 1.40
C ALA A 141 5.24 11.72 1.70
N LEU A 142 4.50 10.72 1.20
CA LEU A 142 4.87 9.31 1.33
C LEU A 142 6.10 8.96 0.50
N ALA A 143 6.22 9.47 -0.73
CA ALA A 143 7.42 9.30 -1.56
C ALA A 143 8.65 9.95 -0.90
N CYS A 144 8.50 11.11 -0.27
CA CYS A 144 9.58 11.72 0.54
C CYS A 144 9.96 10.85 1.75
N LEU A 145 8.98 10.26 2.45
CA LEU A 145 9.21 9.32 3.55
C LEU A 145 9.96 8.07 3.07
N TYR A 146 9.54 7.48 1.95
CA TYR A 146 10.20 6.32 1.34
C TYR A 146 11.63 6.65 0.94
N GLN A 147 11.86 7.80 0.31
CA GLN A 147 13.20 8.26 -0.03
C GLN A 147 14.11 8.38 1.19
N GLU A 148 13.63 8.98 2.29
CA GLU A 148 14.41 9.11 3.53
C GLU A 148 14.66 7.75 4.21
N SER A 149 13.64 6.90 4.29
CA SER A 149 13.72 5.62 5.01
C SER A 149 14.44 4.53 4.23
N TRP A 150 14.34 4.52 2.90
CA TRP A 150 14.97 3.52 2.04
C TRP A 150 16.36 3.96 1.56
N GLY A 151 16.69 5.24 1.64
CA GLY A 151 17.96 5.79 1.15
C GLY A 151 18.07 5.76 -0.38
N VAL A 152 16.93 5.82 -1.09
CA VAL A 152 16.86 5.79 -2.56
C VAL A 152 16.19 7.07 -3.05
N ASP A 153 16.78 7.72 -4.05
CA ASP A 153 16.19 8.90 -4.67
C ASP A 153 14.93 8.54 -5.47
N LEU A 154 13.77 9.02 -5.03
CA LEU A 154 12.48 8.86 -5.72
C LEU A 154 12.10 10.13 -6.49
N GLY A 155 12.95 11.17 -6.50
CA GLY A 155 12.63 12.47 -7.08
C GLY A 155 11.53 13.22 -6.33
N ALA A 156 11.33 12.90 -5.04
CA ALA A 156 10.32 13.52 -4.20
C ALA A 156 10.91 14.70 -3.41
N LEU A 157 10.18 15.82 -3.37
CA LEU A 157 10.56 17.08 -2.77
C LEU A 157 9.36 17.73 -2.06
N GLY A 158 9.38 17.80 -0.72
CA GLY A 158 8.34 18.54 0.00
C GLY A 158 8.13 18.10 1.43
N HIS A 159 7.07 18.64 2.04
CA HIS A 159 6.46 18.19 3.30
C HIS A 159 7.43 17.88 4.46
N ARG A 160 8.57 18.58 4.56
CA ARG A 160 9.67 18.25 5.48
C ARG A 160 9.22 18.03 6.93
N ASP A 161 8.30 18.84 7.42
CA ASP A 161 7.80 18.72 8.80
C ASP A 161 6.91 17.49 9.02
N VAL A 162 6.17 17.06 7.99
CA VAL A 162 5.39 15.82 8.02
C VAL A 162 6.34 14.64 7.93
N VAL A 163 7.23 14.64 6.94
CA VAL A 163 8.21 13.57 6.69
C VAL A 163 9.09 13.32 7.91
N ARG A 164 9.62 14.37 8.55
CA ARG A 164 10.40 14.26 9.80
C ARG A 164 9.65 13.56 10.94
N ARG A 165 8.32 13.72 11.00
CA ARG A 165 7.49 13.05 12.02
C ARG A 165 7.23 11.60 11.64
N LEU A 166 6.98 11.34 10.36
CA LEU A 166 6.74 10.01 9.81
C LEU A 166 7.99 9.12 9.88
N SER A 167 9.18 9.62 9.53
CA SER A 167 10.42 8.84 9.50
C SER A 167 10.88 8.31 10.86
N ARG A 168 10.32 8.84 11.96
CA ARG A 168 10.58 8.40 13.35
C ARG A 168 9.65 7.26 13.81
N ILE A 169 8.77 6.77 12.95
CA ILE A 169 7.81 5.71 13.27
C ILE A 169 8.46 4.36 12.93
N PRO A 170 8.56 3.42 13.88
CA PRO A 170 9.08 2.08 13.61
C PRO A 170 7.99 1.21 12.96
N TYR A 171 7.80 1.35 11.64
CA TYR A 171 6.72 0.70 10.89
C TYR A 171 6.71 -0.83 11.00
N LEU A 172 7.89 -1.46 11.10
CA LEU A 172 8.03 -2.92 11.18
C LEU A 172 7.90 -3.48 12.61
N ASP A 173 7.68 -2.63 13.60
CA ASP A 173 7.44 -3.03 14.99
C ASP A 173 5.94 -3.24 15.23
N ARG A 174 5.49 -4.50 15.07
CA ARG A 174 4.08 -4.89 15.18
C ARG A 174 3.47 -4.60 16.54
N GLU A 175 4.24 -4.74 17.62
CA GLU A 175 3.77 -4.49 18.99
C GLU A 175 3.39 -3.02 19.20
N LYS A 176 3.98 -2.12 18.40
CA LYS A 176 3.73 -0.68 18.47
C LYS A 176 2.74 -0.17 17.42
N TRP A 177 2.17 -1.04 16.57
CA TRP A 177 1.32 -0.59 15.46
C TRP A 177 0.15 0.30 15.88
N GLU A 178 -0.52 0.00 16.98
CA GLU A 178 -1.63 0.83 17.50
C GLU A 178 -1.20 2.26 17.88
N GLU A 179 -0.01 2.42 18.48
CA GLU A 179 0.52 3.76 18.80
C GLU A 179 1.15 4.42 17.55
N ASN A 180 1.76 3.62 16.68
CA ASN A 180 2.40 4.09 15.46
C ASN A 180 1.37 4.64 14.48
N VAL A 181 0.23 3.97 14.26
CA VAL A 181 -0.83 4.48 13.39
C VAL A 181 -1.45 5.77 13.95
N LYS A 182 -1.49 5.93 15.28
CA LYS A 182 -1.93 7.16 15.93
C LYS A 182 -0.96 8.32 15.66
N ARG A 183 0.35 8.06 15.76
CA ARG A 183 1.41 9.03 15.42
C ARG A 183 1.38 9.38 13.94
N PHE A 184 1.22 8.37 13.08
CA PHE A 184 1.10 8.49 11.64
C PHE A 184 -0.09 9.38 11.25
N ALA A 185 -1.30 9.03 11.72
CA ALA A 185 -2.51 9.79 11.49
C ALA A 185 -2.39 11.25 11.95
N ARG A 186 -1.73 11.51 13.09
CA ARG A 186 -1.50 12.88 13.56
C ARG A 186 -0.57 13.67 12.64
N ALA A 187 0.47 13.02 12.10
CA ALA A 187 1.42 13.67 11.20
C ALA A 187 0.80 13.95 9.82
N LEU A 188 0.01 13.00 9.30
CA LEU A 188 -0.60 13.08 7.97
C LEU A 188 -1.89 13.92 7.94
N LYS A 189 -2.51 14.17 9.10
CA LYS A 189 -3.77 14.91 9.23
C LYS A 189 -3.87 16.17 8.35
N PRO A 190 -2.90 17.10 8.34
CA PRO A 190 -3.01 18.32 7.55
C PRO A 190 -3.18 18.04 6.04
N LEU A 191 -2.47 17.05 5.52
CA LEU A 191 -2.54 16.68 4.10
C LEU A 191 -3.87 16.00 3.77
N LEU A 192 -4.38 15.16 4.68
CA LEU A 192 -5.69 14.53 4.50
C LEU A 192 -6.86 15.53 4.55
N GLU A 193 -6.71 16.65 5.25
CA GLU A 193 -7.72 17.73 5.28
C GLU A 193 -7.74 18.51 3.96
N GLU A 194 -6.61 18.58 3.25
CA GLU A 194 -6.49 19.25 1.95
C GLU A 194 -6.87 18.31 0.78
N ALA A 195 -6.63 17.00 0.94
CA ALA A 195 -6.81 15.96 -0.08
C ALA A 195 -8.16 15.20 0.02
N GLU A 196 -9.27 15.86 0.40
CA GLU A 196 -10.55 15.19 0.71
C GLU A 196 -11.02 14.20 -0.39
N ASP A 197 -10.73 14.51 -1.66
CA ASP A 197 -11.15 13.75 -2.84
C ASP A 197 -10.04 12.96 -3.55
N GLU A 198 -8.80 12.95 -3.04
CA GLU A 198 -7.75 12.13 -3.64
C GLU A 198 -7.95 10.63 -3.33
N GLU A 199 -7.86 9.79 -4.35
CA GLU A 199 -7.88 8.33 -4.20
C GLU A 199 -6.46 7.81 -3.96
N ASN A 200 -6.30 6.84 -3.06
CA ASN A 200 -5.02 6.15 -2.87
C ASN A 200 -4.71 5.31 -4.13
N PRO A 201 -3.62 5.59 -4.86
CA PRO A 201 -3.28 4.82 -6.06
C PRO A 201 -3.00 3.35 -5.78
N MET A 202 -2.63 2.98 -4.55
CA MET A 202 -2.39 1.57 -4.18
C MET A 202 -3.67 0.83 -3.74
N GLY A 203 -4.82 1.51 -3.79
CA GLY A 203 -6.12 0.97 -3.35
C GLY A 203 -6.49 1.45 -1.95
N GLU A 204 -7.78 1.58 -1.69
CA GLU A 204 -8.27 1.78 -0.31
C GLU A 204 -8.39 0.43 0.39
N HIS A 205 -8.07 0.42 1.69
CA HIS A 205 -8.25 -0.74 2.57
C HIS A 205 -9.41 -0.48 3.53
N GLY A 206 -10.39 -1.38 3.57
CA GLY A 206 -11.63 -1.24 4.33
C GLY A 206 -12.32 -2.56 4.70
N PRO A 207 -13.42 -2.48 5.46
CA PRO A 207 -14.17 -3.67 5.89
C PRO A 207 -14.69 -4.54 4.74
N SER A 208 -14.88 -3.95 3.55
CA SER A 208 -15.32 -4.63 2.32
C SER A 208 -14.33 -5.65 1.78
N ASP A 209 -13.09 -5.61 2.25
CA ASP A 209 -11.98 -6.38 1.68
C ASP A 209 -11.82 -7.73 2.39
N PHE A 210 -12.45 -7.85 3.56
CA PHE A 210 -12.48 -9.05 4.38
C PHE A 210 -13.67 -9.94 4.02
N SER A 211 -13.48 -11.26 4.07
CA SER A 211 -14.59 -12.19 3.91
C SER A 211 -15.53 -12.14 5.13
N GLN A 212 -16.76 -12.62 4.97
CA GLN A 212 -17.69 -12.73 6.11
C GLN A 212 -17.14 -13.64 7.21
N GLU A 213 -16.33 -14.63 6.84
CA GLU A 213 -15.64 -15.49 7.80
C GLU A 213 -14.57 -14.69 8.57
N ASP A 214 -13.72 -13.92 7.89
CA ASP A 214 -12.68 -13.10 8.52
C ASP A 214 -13.30 -12.06 9.47
N ILE A 215 -14.42 -11.44 9.06
CA ILE A 215 -15.19 -10.53 9.92
C ILE A 215 -15.72 -11.28 11.13
N GLY A 216 -16.34 -12.44 10.93
CA GLY A 216 -16.89 -13.26 12.00
C GLY A 216 -15.84 -13.77 12.99
N GLN A 217 -14.61 -14.03 12.54
CA GLN A 217 -13.48 -14.38 13.40
C GLN A 217 -12.94 -13.16 14.15
N GLY A 218 -12.79 -12.02 13.48
CA GLY A 218 -12.22 -10.80 14.07
C GLY A 218 -13.13 -10.09 15.09
N LEU A 219 -14.43 -10.41 15.11
CA LEU A 219 -15.42 -9.89 16.06
C LEU A 219 -15.62 -10.78 17.30
N ARG A 220 -14.97 -11.95 17.36
CA ARG A 220 -14.99 -12.85 18.53
C ARG A 220 -13.89 -12.47 19.51
#